data_AF-A0A921GP91-F1
#
_entry.id   AF-A0A921GP91-F1
#
_cell.length_a   1.000
_cell.length_b   1.000
_cell.length_c   1.000
_cell.angle_alpha   90.00
_cell.angle_beta   90.00
_cell.angle_gamma   90.00
#
_symmetry.space_group_name_H-M   'P 1'
#
loop_
_entity.id
_entity.type
_entity.pdbx_description
1 polymer ?
#
loop_
_entity_poly.entity_id
_entity_poly.type
_entity_poly.pdbx_seq_one_letter_code
_entity_poly.pdbx_strand_id
1 'polypeptide(L)'
;MSAARVGAGRGGRDLRILSWNLWELRGDLHALIEAVEDLDPDLLLVQEAPRFVLPTTRLAWFARRIGRRVLVGGLGGRGLAILATEDVAAQVIRRGMHPVAQSVTDIN
;
A
#
# COMPACT_ATOMS: atom_id res chain seq x y z
N MET A 1 8.56 -10.65 -19.57
CA MET A 1 8.42 -9.70 -20.69
C MET A 1 7.31 -8.73 -20.32
N SER A 2 7.66 -7.51 -19.91
CA SER A 2 6.69 -6.48 -19.51
C SER A 2 6.11 -5.83 -20.77
N ALA A 3 4.81 -6.00 -20.98
CA ALA A 3 4.12 -5.32 -22.07
C ALA A 3 4.22 -3.81 -21.84
N ALA A 4 4.77 -3.10 -22.83
CA ALA A 4 4.83 -1.65 -22.83
C ALA A 4 3.42 -1.08 -22.57
N ARG A 5 3.25 -0.40 -21.43
CA ARG A 5 1.99 0.26 -21.07
C ARG A 5 1.82 1.50 -21.96
N VAL A 6 1.10 1.34 -23.07
CA VAL A 6 0.70 2.44 -23.97
C VAL A 6 -0.72 2.89 -23.62
N GLY A 7 -0.88 4.20 -23.48
CA GLY A 7 -2.13 4.97 -23.53
C GLY A 7 -1.77 6.46 -23.37
N ALA A 8 -1.46 7.19 -24.44
CA ALA A 8 -2.34 7.86 -25.41
C ALA A 8 -3.14 9.04 -24.81
N GLY A 9 -2.76 10.27 -25.23
CA GLY A 9 -3.48 11.56 -25.26
C GLY A 9 -4.53 11.92 -24.18
N ARG A 10 -4.36 13.10 -23.54
CA ARG A 10 -5.32 13.80 -22.64
C ARG A 10 -6.22 12.85 -21.82
N GLY A 11 -5.81 12.18 -20.75
CA GLY A 11 -4.58 12.20 -19.96
C GLY A 11 -4.78 11.35 -18.70
N GLY A 12 -5.44 10.21 -18.84
CA GLY A 12 -5.73 9.27 -17.74
C GLY A 12 -4.97 7.96 -17.96
N ARG A 13 -4.24 7.52 -16.94
CA ARG A 13 -3.59 6.20 -16.88
C ARG A 13 -4.50 5.29 -16.06
N ASP A 14 -4.76 4.07 -16.55
CA ASP A 14 -5.43 3.04 -15.76
C ASP A 14 -4.64 2.77 -14.48
N LEU A 15 -5.34 2.81 -13.35
CA LEU A 15 -4.74 2.64 -12.03
C LEU A 15 -5.17 1.30 -11.44
N ARG A 16 -4.22 0.38 -11.23
CA ARG A 16 -4.48 -0.90 -10.58
C ARG A 16 -4.35 -0.74 -9.07
N ILE A 17 -5.45 -0.96 -8.35
CA ILE A 17 -5.50 -0.86 -6.89
C ILE A 17 -5.73 -2.25 -6.31
N LEU A 18 -4.86 -2.67 -5.40
CA LEU A 18 -5.03 -3.85 -4.57
C LEU A 18 -5.35 -3.41 -3.14
N SER A 19 -6.36 -4.00 -2.52
CA SER A 19 -6.63 -3.84 -1.09
C SER A 19 -6.48 -5.18 -0.41
N TRP A 20 -5.69 -5.25 0.66
CA TRP A 20 -5.43 -6.51 1.35
C TRP A 20 -5.18 -6.28 2.85
N ASN A 21 -5.85 -7.07 3.67
CA ASN A 21 -5.50 -7.30 5.06
C ASN A 21 -4.30 -8.27 5.19
N LEU A 22 -3.17 -7.77 5.67
CA LEU A 22 -1.91 -8.53 5.74
C LEU A 22 -1.63 -9.17 7.09
N TRP A 23 -2.55 -9.05 8.05
CA TRP A 23 -2.44 -9.63 9.38
C TRP A 23 -1.06 -9.42 10.02
N GLU A 24 -0.62 -8.16 10.07
CA GLU A 24 0.68 -7.69 10.56
C GLU A 24 1.92 -8.29 9.90
N LEU A 25 1.80 -8.78 8.66
CA LEU A 25 2.88 -9.51 7.97
C LEU A 25 3.30 -10.76 8.78
N ARG A 26 2.33 -11.50 9.33
CA ARG A 26 2.56 -12.73 10.10
C ARG A 26 2.29 -14.02 9.30
N GLY A 27 1.64 -13.91 8.15
CA GLY A 27 1.41 -15.02 7.24
C GLY A 27 2.65 -15.41 6.42
N ASP A 28 2.43 -16.17 5.35
CA ASP A 28 3.48 -16.53 4.40
C ASP A 28 3.92 -15.31 3.58
N LEU A 29 5.10 -14.77 3.92
CA LEU A 29 5.64 -13.59 3.26
C LEU A 29 6.09 -13.87 1.84
N HIS A 30 6.54 -15.10 1.52
CA HIS A 30 6.98 -15.43 0.17
C HIS A 30 5.77 -15.42 -0.78
N ALA A 31 4.72 -16.14 -0.41
CA ALA A 31 3.47 -16.18 -1.19
C ALA A 31 2.84 -14.79 -1.34
N LEU A 32 2.91 -13.96 -0.29
CA LEU A 32 2.45 -12.57 -0.36
C LEU A 32 3.25 -11.75 -1.38
N ILE A 33 4.58 -11.85 -1.36
CA ILE A 33 5.45 -11.09 -2.28
C ILE A 33 5.15 -11.52 -3.72
N GLU A 34 5.12 -12.82 -3.98
CA GLU A 34 4.82 -13.39 -5.29
C GLU A 34 3.45 -12.95 -5.81
N ALA A 35 2.41 -13.03 -4.96
CA ALA A 35 1.07 -12.57 -5.34
C ALA A 35 1.03 -11.07 -5.69
N VAL A 36 1.78 -10.22 -4.96
CA VAL A 36 1.84 -8.78 -5.26
C VAL A 36 2.62 -8.53 -6.55
N GLU A 37 3.70 -9.27 -6.81
CA GLU A 37 4.48 -9.17 -8.04
C GLU A 37 3.64 -9.61 -9.26
N ASP A 38 2.86 -10.67 -9.15
CA ASP A 38 1.96 -11.17 -10.20
C ASP A 38 0.77 -10.23 -10.47
N LEU A 39 0.16 -9.70 -9.41
CA LEU A 39 -0.95 -8.75 -9.52
C LEU A 39 -0.49 -7.37 -10.02
N ASP A 40 0.79 -7.05 -9.87
CA ASP A 40 1.44 -5.81 -10.27
C ASP A 40 0.59 -4.53 -10.03
N PRO A 41 0.15 -4.27 -8.78
CA PRO A 41 -0.70 -3.12 -8.48
C PRO A 41 0.11 -1.82 -8.44
N ASP A 42 -0.47 -0.73 -8.95
CA ASP A 42 0.12 0.60 -8.84
C ASP A 42 -0.04 1.19 -7.43
N LEU A 43 -1.10 0.79 -6.73
CA LEU A 43 -1.44 1.19 -5.36
C LEU A 43 -1.85 -0.03 -4.53
N LEU A 44 -1.29 -0.14 -3.33
CA LEU A 44 -1.65 -1.16 -2.34
C LEU A 44 -2.21 -0.49 -1.07
N LEU A 45 -3.46 -0.80 -0.77
CA LEU A 45 -4.17 -0.38 0.43
C LEU A 45 -4.11 -1.51 1.45
N VAL A 46 -3.32 -1.31 2.50
CA VAL A 46 -3.04 -2.35 3.49
C VAL A 46 -3.89 -2.13 4.74
N GLN A 47 -4.58 -3.19 5.14
CA GLN A 47 -5.22 -3.31 6.45
C GLN A 47 -4.40 -4.25 7.33
N GLU A 48 -4.48 -4.03 8.63
CA GLU A 48 -3.63 -4.67 9.63
C GLU A 48 -2.14 -4.67 9.23
N ALA A 49 -1.64 -3.53 8.74
CA ALA A 49 -0.21 -3.29 8.60
C ALA A 49 0.49 -3.50 9.96
N PRO A 50 1.81 -3.78 10.01
CA PRO A 50 2.52 -3.98 11.28
C PRO A 50 2.24 -2.88 12.30
N ARG A 51 1.80 -3.25 13.51
CA ARG A 51 1.40 -2.30 14.58
C ARG A 51 2.35 -2.28 15.77
N PHE A 52 2.82 -3.45 16.20
CA PHE A 52 3.43 -3.59 17.52
C PHE A 52 4.96 -3.55 17.50
N VAL A 53 5.60 -4.49 16.79
CA VAL A 53 7.06 -4.64 16.82
C VAL A 53 7.66 -3.98 15.59
N LEU A 54 8.45 -2.93 15.79
CA LEU A 54 9.14 -2.18 14.72
C LEU A 54 8.23 -1.88 13.51
N PRO A 55 7.03 -1.30 13.73
CA PRO A 55 5.99 -1.22 12.71
C PRO A 55 6.46 -0.50 11.44
N THR A 56 7.17 0.62 11.61
CA THR A 56 7.74 1.39 10.51
C THR A 56 8.81 0.59 9.75
N THR A 57 9.72 -0.10 10.44
CA THR A 57 10.80 -0.86 9.83
C THR A 57 10.27 -2.07 9.06
N ARG A 58 9.33 -2.83 9.63
CA ARG A 58 8.72 -3.99 8.96
C ARG A 58 7.97 -3.59 7.70
N LEU A 59 7.18 -2.52 7.79
CA LEU A 59 6.45 -2.01 6.63
C LEU A 59 7.39 -1.49 5.55
N ALA A 60 8.46 -0.78 5.92
CA ALA A 60 9.47 -0.30 4.98
C ALA A 60 10.24 -1.46 4.31
N TRP A 61 10.57 -2.51 5.06
CA TRP A 61 11.18 -3.72 4.52
C TRP A 61 10.26 -4.38 3.48
N PHE A 62 8.99 -4.58 3.81
CA PHE A 62 8.02 -5.17 2.89
C PHE A 62 7.86 -4.32 1.62
N ALA A 63 7.67 -3.01 1.79
CA ALA A 63 7.52 -2.08 0.66
C ALA A 63 8.73 -2.15 -0.30
N ARG A 64 9.96 -2.18 0.24
CA ARG A 64 11.18 -2.36 -0.56
C ARG A 64 11.21 -3.69 -1.31
N ARG A 65 10.74 -4.77 -0.67
CA ARG A 65 10.74 -6.12 -1.25
C ARG A 65 9.83 -6.23 -2.48
N ILE A 66 8.72 -5.49 -2.50
CA ILE A 66 7.78 -5.41 -3.63
C ILE A 66 7.98 -4.17 -4.53
N GLY A 67 9.10 -3.44 -4.36
CA GLY A 67 9.41 -2.25 -5.17
C GLY A 67 8.38 -1.12 -5.05
N ARG A 68 7.77 -0.93 -3.88
CA ARG A 68 6.80 0.13 -3.59
C ARG A 68 7.32 1.10 -2.53
N ARG A 69 6.78 2.32 -2.55
CA ARG A 69 7.03 3.38 -1.58
C ARG A 69 5.87 3.49 -0.60
N VAL A 70 6.17 3.60 0.69
CA VAL A 70 5.16 3.87 1.72
C VAL A 70 4.75 5.35 1.65
N LEU A 71 3.47 5.60 1.37
CA LEU A 71 2.88 6.94 1.39
C LEU A 71 2.33 7.28 2.78
N VAL A 72 1.61 6.34 3.38
CA VAL A 72 1.05 6.43 4.74
C VAL A 72 1.26 5.09 5.42
N GLY A 73 1.55 5.07 6.72
CA GLY A 73 1.72 3.82 7.47
C GLY A 73 2.70 3.90 8.63
N GLY A 74 3.18 2.74 9.07
CA GLY A 74 4.09 2.60 10.21
C GLY A 74 3.39 2.94 11.53
N LEU A 75 4.13 3.48 12.49
CA LEU A 75 3.61 3.80 13.82
C LEU A 75 2.36 4.72 13.77
N GLY A 76 2.36 5.71 12.87
CA GLY A 76 1.26 6.66 12.72
C GLY A 76 0.05 6.11 11.95
N GLY A 77 0.20 4.99 11.24
CA GLY A 77 -0.86 4.41 10.42
C GLY A 77 -1.89 3.58 11.21
N ARG A 78 -1.60 3.23 12.48
CA ARG A 78 -2.50 2.46 13.37
C ARG A 78 -3.07 1.16 12.74
N GLY A 79 -2.29 0.50 11.88
CA GLY A 79 -2.69 -0.71 11.16
C GLY A 79 -3.20 -0.46 9.74
N LEU A 80 -3.24 0.79 9.28
CA LEU A 80 -3.48 1.13 7.88
C LEU A 80 -2.18 1.58 7.22
N ALA A 81 -1.98 1.20 5.96
CA ALA A 81 -0.92 1.75 5.14
C ALA A 81 -1.33 1.89 3.67
N ILE A 82 -0.72 2.86 3.00
CA ILE A 82 -0.85 3.07 1.55
C ILE A 82 0.55 2.98 0.96
N LEU A 83 0.74 2.06 0.02
CA LEU A 83 1.99 1.90 -0.73
C LEU A 83 1.72 2.15 -2.21
N ALA A 84 2.66 2.74 -2.92
CA ALA A 84 2.50 3.04 -4.34
C ALA A 84 3.79 2.79 -5.12
N THR A 85 3.68 2.62 -6.43
CA THR A 85 4.82 2.73 -7.34
C THR A 85 5.39 4.15 -7.30
N GLU A 86 6.65 4.32 -7.70
CA GLU A 86 7.30 5.65 -7.67
C GLU A 86 6.57 6.64 -8.59
N ASP A 87 6.14 6.21 -9.77
CA ASP A 87 5.36 7.01 -10.73
C ASP A 87 4.06 7.57 -10.10
N VAL A 88 3.33 6.73 -9.37
CA VAL A 88 2.09 7.16 -8.69
C VAL A 88 2.44 8.04 -7.50
N ALA A 89 3.44 7.67 -6.70
CA ALA A 89 3.88 8.44 -5.55
C ALA A 89 4.29 9.88 -5.93
N ALA A 90 4.94 10.06 -7.08
CA ALA A 90 5.33 11.37 -7.60
C ALA A 90 4.15 12.28 -7.95
N GLN A 91 2.97 11.71 -8.21
CA GLN A 91 1.74 12.43 -8.54
C GLN A 91 0.86 12.69 -7.31
N VAL A 92 1.20 12.14 -6.13
CA VAL A 92 0.41 12.30 -4.92
C VAL A 92 0.58 13.70 -4.33
N ILE A 93 -0.50 14.48 -4.38
CA ILE A 93 -0.59 15.75 -3.66
C ILE A 93 -1.02 15.46 -2.22
N ARG A 94 -0.10 15.61 -1.27
CA ARG A 94 -0.43 15.55 0.17
C ARG A 94 -1.01 16.88 0.61
N ARG A 95 -2.34 16.94 0.78
CA ARG A 95 -3.03 18.14 1.31
C ARG A 95 -3.18 18.16 2.83
N GLY A 96 -2.61 17.17 3.53
CA GLY A 96 -2.70 16.99 4.97
C GLY A 96 -3.48 15.72 5.33
N MET A 97 -3.21 15.17 6.51
CA MET A 97 -4.07 14.16 7.11
C MET A 97 -5.05 14.89 8.02
N HIS A 98 -6.34 14.81 7.70
CA HIS A 98 -7.37 15.34 8.57
C HIS A 98 -7.83 14.24 9.52
N PRO A 99 -7.72 14.41 10.85
CA PRO A 99 -8.28 13.45 11.79
C PRO A 99 -9.80 13.44 11.60
N VAL A 100 -10.32 12.31 11.13
CA VAL A 100 -11.75 12.05 11.08
C VAL A 100 -12.10 11.28 12.34
N ALA A 101 -13.00 11.82 13.16
CA ALA A 101 -13.53 11.08 14.29
C ALA A 101 -14.27 9.85 13.75
N GLN A 102 -13.77 8.66 14.07
CA GLN A 102 -14.44 7.42 13.72
C GLN A 102 -15.26 6.97 14.93
N SER A 103 -16.58 6.89 14.78
CA SER A 103 -17.42 6.12 15.71
C SER A 103 -17.44 4.68 15.24
N VAL A 104 -16.88 3.78 16.03
CA VAL A 104 -17.08 2.34 15.83
C VAL A 104 -18.50 2.03 16.28
N THR A 105 -19.43 1.95 15.33
CA THR A 105 -20.85 1.69 15.61
C THR A 105 -21.15 0.23 15.87
N ASP A 106 -20.29 -0.69 15.41
CA ASP A 106 -20.47 -2.13 15.59
C ASP A 106 -19.14 -2.80 15.93
N ILE A 107 -19.09 -3.47 17.08
CA ILE A 107 -18.04 -4.42 17.46
C ILE A 107 -18.61 -5.80 17.11
N ASN A 108 -18.35 -6.26 15.89
CA ASN A 108 -18.40 -7.69 15.58
C ASN A 108 -16.98 -8.26 15.66
#